data_AF-A0A6N7SPA6-F1
#
_entry.id   AF-A0A6N7SPA6-F1
#
_cell.length_a   1.000
_cell.length_b   1.000
_cell.length_c   1.000
_cell.angle_alpha   90.00
_cell.angle_beta   90.00
_cell.angle_gamma   90.00
#
_symmetry.space_group_name_H-M   'P 1'
#
loop_
_entity.id
_entity.type
_entity.pdbx_description
1 polymer ?
#
loop_
_entity_poly.entity_id
_entity_poly.type
_entity_poly.pdbx_seq_one_letter_code
_entity_poly.pdbx_strand_id
1 'polypeptide(L)'
;MKEWYLLTSDTPPNSIGGFENQSYADFKQDAFSEALQTDIATTITLYNNDRTEQKEIRCIIQENTANSQLKSMERSVLATIGTLKAGMYIFYENVYWLINGYPGNNGIYEKATMILCQYILNWQDDTGKIIERPANFTSAAKYDTGTSGNQYITLTSNNFTILLPDDDESATLDNKRVFIDRNKDNPRKVFKISRSDDVLFLYGEKHGGILSFIADKAELDMMKDRPDIRLCDYYSPTDAPIPPSGDETPVLSAFISGGNTLRCGRSKTWTATFKNKDGEEITDCIFKWNVLGDFNITQTISDNKIQLRVDDENYISSSFLLQIKMQDIIVAENEITIIEGF
;
A
#
# COMPACT_ATOMS: atom_id res chain seq x y z
N MET A 1 -31.85 -72.07 -10.64
CA MET A 1 -31.80 -70.68 -11.17
C MET A 1 -31.60 -69.80 -9.94
N LYS A 2 -30.38 -69.29 -9.71
CA LYS A 2 -30.09 -68.46 -8.53
C LYS A 2 -30.49 -67.03 -8.86
N GLU A 3 -31.33 -66.45 -8.00
CA GLU A 3 -31.82 -65.08 -8.13
C GLU A 3 -30.70 -64.09 -7.81
N TRP A 4 -30.30 -63.31 -8.81
CA TRP A 4 -29.27 -62.27 -8.70
C TRP A 4 -29.87 -60.86 -8.74
N TYR A 5 -31.19 -60.73 -8.53
CA TYR A 5 -31.95 -59.49 -8.79
C TYR A 5 -32.49 -58.77 -7.54
N LEU A 6 -32.25 -59.28 -6.33
CA LEU A 6 -32.73 -58.63 -5.10
C LEU A 6 -31.74 -57.57 -4.63
N LEU A 7 -31.61 -56.49 -5.42
CA LEU A 7 -31.12 -55.20 -4.94
C LEU A 7 -32.30 -54.50 -4.26
N THR A 8 -32.45 -54.69 -2.95
CA THR A 8 -33.40 -53.92 -2.15
C THR A 8 -32.82 -52.54 -1.82
N SER A 9 -33.69 -51.52 -1.74
CA SER A 9 -33.36 -50.11 -1.45
C SER A 9 -32.55 -49.89 -0.16
N ASP A 10 -32.55 -50.87 0.73
CA ASP A 10 -31.92 -50.79 2.06
C ASP A 10 -30.53 -51.46 2.12
N THR A 11 -30.07 -52.01 1.00
CA THR A 11 -28.70 -52.49 0.81
C THR A 11 -28.13 -51.78 -0.42
N PRO A 12 -27.47 -50.61 -0.24
CA PRO A 12 -26.57 -50.10 -1.27
C PRO A 12 -25.68 -51.26 -1.73
N PRO A 13 -25.33 -51.40 -3.02
CA PRO A 13 -24.26 -52.29 -3.40
C PRO A 13 -23.05 -51.88 -2.54
N ASN A 14 -22.68 -52.73 -1.58
CA ASN A 14 -21.53 -52.49 -0.73
C ASN A 14 -20.29 -52.75 -1.60
N SER A 15 -19.97 -51.77 -2.44
CA SER A 15 -18.81 -51.75 -3.35
C SER A 15 -17.50 -51.53 -2.59
N ILE A 16 -17.35 -52.16 -1.43
CA ILE A 16 -16.16 -52.06 -0.58
C ILE A 16 -15.53 -53.45 -0.38
N GLY A 17 -15.73 -54.35 -1.34
CA GLY A 17 -15.04 -55.62 -1.37
C GLY A 17 -13.60 -55.40 -1.85
N GLY A 18 -12.65 -55.17 -0.93
CA GLY A 18 -11.19 -55.23 -1.12
C GLY A 18 -10.57 -54.59 -2.37
N PHE A 19 -10.83 -55.16 -3.55
CA PHE A 19 -10.40 -54.69 -4.87
C PHE A 19 -11.03 -53.34 -5.28
N GLU A 20 -12.27 -53.06 -4.87
CA GLU A 20 -12.94 -51.79 -5.22
C GLU A 20 -12.34 -50.60 -4.46
N ASN A 21 -11.95 -50.81 -3.19
CA ASN A 21 -11.26 -49.78 -2.42
C ASN A 21 -9.85 -49.50 -2.98
N GLN A 22 -9.14 -50.53 -3.45
CA GLN A 22 -7.84 -50.33 -4.11
C GLN A 22 -8.01 -49.56 -5.42
N SER A 23 -8.98 -49.94 -6.25
CA SER A 23 -9.27 -49.23 -7.50
C SER A 23 -9.66 -47.77 -7.25
N TYR A 24 -10.50 -47.52 -6.24
CA TYR A 24 -10.83 -46.15 -5.84
C TYR A 24 -9.59 -45.38 -5.37
N ALA A 25 -8.74 -45.99 -4.55
CA ALA A 25 -7.52 -45.35 -4.06
C ALA A 25 -6.56 -44.99 -5.20
N ASP A 26 -6.48 -45.83 -6.23
CA ASP A 26 -5.60 -45.65 -7.39
C ASP A 26 -6.12 -44.56 -8.35
N PHE A 27 -7.45 -44.46 -8.56
CA PHE A 27 -8.03 -43.58 -9.59
C PHE A 27 -8.77 -42.33 -9.05
N LYS A 28 -8.86 -42.13 -7.73
CA LYS A 28 -9.62 -40.99 -7.15
C LYS A 28 -9.18 -39.61 -7.66
N GLN A 29 -7.88 -39.39 -7.92
CA GLN A 29 -7.36 -38.12 -8.42
C GLN A 29 -7.68 -37.91 -9.91
N ASP A 30 -7.65 -38.99 -10.70
CA ASP A 30 -8.06 -38.97 -12.10
C ASP A 30 -9.55 -38.67 -12.22
N ALA A 31 -10.38 -39.32 -11.41
CA ALA A 31 -11.82 -39.05 -11.36
C ALA A 31 -12.13 -37.58 -11.01
N PHE A 32 -11.36 -36.98 -10.09
CA PHE A 32 -11.49 -35.54 -9.82
C PHE A 32 -11.02 -34.68 -10.99
N SER A 33 -9.92 -35.06 -11.65
CA SER A 33 -9.42 -34.36 -12.84
C SER A 33 -10.42 -34.42 -14.00
N GLU A 34 -11.12 -35.54 -14.19
CA GLU A 34 -12.24 -35.67 -15.12
C GLU A 34 -13.42 -34.79 -14.71
N ALA A 35 -13.78 -34.74 -13.43
CA ALA A 35 -14.81 -33.84 -12.94
C ALA A 35 -14.49 -32.36 -13.25
N LEU A 36 -13.21 -31.96 -13.16
CA LEU A 36 -12.75 -30.63 -13.52
C LEU A 36 -12.91 -30.31 -15.02
N GLN A 37 -13.04 -31.32 -15.89
CA GLN A 37 -13.29 -31.12 -17.33
C GLN A 37 -14.78 -30.92 -17.65
N THR A 38 -15.68 -31.11 -16.68
CA THR A 38 -17.12 -30.91 -16.85
C THR A 38 -17.56 -29.48 -16.47
N ASP A 39 -18.83 -29.16 -16.70
CA ASP A 39 -19.44 -27.87 -16.38
C ASP A 39 -19.63 -27.60 -14.88
N ILE A 40 -19.40 -28.60 -14.02
CA ILE A 40 -19.39 -28.37 -12.56
C ILE A 40 -18.20 -27.50 -12.13
N ALA A 41 -17.12 -27.53 -12.91
CA ALA A 41 -15.93 -26.74 -12.67
C ALA A 41 -15.98 -25.42 -13.43
N THR A 42 -15.32 -24.43 -12.87
CA THR A 42 -15.19 -23.10 -13.47
C THR A 42 -13.71 -22.80 -13.69
N THR A 43 -13.42 -22.05 -14.76
CA THR A 43 -12.08 -21.54 -15.02
C THR A 43 -11.89 -20.24 -14.26
N ILE A 44 -10.81 -20.14 -13.48
CA ILE A 44 -10.45 -18.95 -12.73
C ILE A 44 -8.98 -18.61 -12.93
N THR A 45 -8.60 -17.38 -12.58
CA THR A 45 -7.19 -16.96 -12.56
C THR A 45 -6.67 -17.04 -11.13
N LEU A 46 -5.68 -17.89 -10.89
CA LEU A 46 -4.96 -17.99 -9.63
C LEU A 46 -3.70 -17.12 -9.70
N TYR A 47 -3.48 -16.32 -8.69
CA TYR A 47 -2.27 -15.54 -8.47
C TYR A 47 -1.49 -16.10 -7.29
N ASN A 48 -0.18 -16.01 -7.35
CA ASN A 48 0.65 -16.14 -6.15
C ASN A 48 0.36 -15.00 -5.13
N ASN A 49 0.99 -15.05 -3.96
CA ASN A 49 0.78 -14.10 -2.85
C ASN A 49 1.07 -12.64 -3.26
N ASP A 50 2.18 -12.40 -3.93
CA ASP A 50 2.59 -11.07 -4.39
C ASP A 50 1.98 -10.66 -5.76
N ARG A 51 1.13 -11.49 -6.35
CA ARG A 51 0.48 -11.29 -7.67
C ARG A 51 1.45 -11.11 -8.85
N THR A 52 2.73 -11.46 -8.72
CA THR A 52 3.69 -11.41 -9.83
C THR A 52 3.50 -12.52 -10.84
N GLU A 53 3.01 -13.68 -10.39
CA GLU A 53 2.70 -14.84 -11.22
C GLU A 53 1.20 -15.10 -11.25
N GLN A 54 0.69 -15.44 -12.43
CA GLN A 54 -0.70 -15.85 -12.60
C GLN A 54 -0.78 -17.10 -13.47
N LYS A 55 -1.75 -17.96 -13.17
CA LYS A 55 -2.09 -19.13 -13.97
C LYS A 55 -3.60 -19.32 -14.04
N GLU A 56 -4.10 -19.75 -15.18
CA GLU A 56 -5.48 -20.20 -15.29
C GLU A 56 -5.58 -21.64 -14.79
N ILE A 57 -6.56 -21.89 -13.93
CA ILE A 57 -6.87 -23.24 -13.45
C ILE A 57 -8.37 -23.50 -13.56
N ARG A 58 -8.73 -24.78 -13.72
CA ARG A 58 -10.11 -25.23 -13.51
C ARG A 58 -10.25 -25.75 -12.09
N CYS A 59 -11.27 -25.26 -11.38
CA CYS A 59 -11.57 -25.65 -10.01
C CYS A 59 -13.08 -25.69 -9.78
N ILE A 60 -13.52 -26.36 -8.71
CA ILE A 60 -14.93 -26.33 -8.31
C ILE A 60 -15.08 -25.31 -7.18
N ILE A 61 -15.96 -24.32 -7.37
CA ILE A 61 -16.27 -23.33 -6.34
C ILE A 61 -17.58 -23.73 -5.67
N GLN A 62 -17.52 -23.90 -4.36
CA GLN A 62 -18.64 -24.28 -3.52
C GLN A 62 -19.09 -23.10 -2.65
N GLU A 63 -20.27 -23.25 -2.05
CA GLU A 63 -20.85 -22.26 -1.11
C GLU A 63 -21.22 -20.93 -1.80
N ASN A 64 -21.44 -20.94 -3.12
CA ASN A 64 -21.89 -19.77 -3.87
C ASN A 64 -23.34 -19.34 -3.57
N THR A 65 -24.15 -20.25 -2.99
CA THR A 65 -25.53 -19.97 -2.57
C THR A 65 -25.60 -19.83 -1.05
N ALA A 66 -25.21 -18.67 -0.53
CA ALA A 66 -25.17 -18.41 0.91
C ALA A 66 -26.51 -17.87 1.45
N ASN A 67 -26.91 -18.35 2.63
CA ASN A 67 -28.14 -17.91 3.33
C ASN A 67 -27.91 -16.78 4.33
N SER A 68 -26.68 -16.28 4.45
CA SER A 68 -26.34 -15.14 5.30
C SER A 68 -25.33 -14.22 4.62
N GLN A 69 -25.34 -12.94 4.99
CA GLN A 69 -24.41 -11.96 4.45
C GLN A 69 -22.95 -12.36 4.68
N LEU A 70 -22.59 -12.82 5.88
CA LEU A 70 -21.22 -13.24 6.17
C LEU A 70 -20.79 -14.44 5.34
N LYS A 71 -21.67 -15.44 5.20
CA LYS A 71 -21.37 -16.62 4.38
C LYS A 71 -21.36 -16.32 2.89
N SER A 72 -21.95 -15.21 2.44
CA SER A 72 -21.83 -14.77 1.05
C SER A 72 -20.44 -14.21 0.70
N MET A 73 -19.65 -13.84 1.72
CA MET A 73 -18.31 -13.26 1.58
C MET A 73 -17.20 -14.29 1.82
N GLU A 74 -17.57 -15.55 2.05
CA GLU A 74 -16.69 -16.71 2.20
C GLU A 74 -17.10 -17.75 1.15
N ARG A 75 -16.12 -18.39 0.51
CA ARG A 75 -16.36 -19.49 -0.41
C ARG A 75 -15.33 -20.59 -0.19
N SER A 76 -15.68 -21.80 -0.62
CA SER A 76 -14.76 -22.93 -0.65
C SER A 76 -14.32 -23.21 -2.08
N VAL A 77 -13.03 -23.47 -2.29
CA VAL A 77 -12.48 -23.89 -3.60
C VAL A 77 -11.92 -25.30 -3.50
N LEU A 78 -12.21 -26.14 -4.50
CA LEU A 78 -11.63 -27.46 -4.67
C LEU A 78 -10.73 -27.46 -5.92
N ALA A 79 -9.47 -27.83 -5.75
CA ALA A 79 -8.48 -27.89 -6.80
C ALA A 79 -7.64 -29.16 -6.72
N THR A 80 -6.85 -29.43 -7.77
CA THR A 80 -5.87 -30.52 -7.76
C THR A 80 -4.87 -30.32 -6.62
N ILE A 81 -4.47 -31.41 -5.95
CA ILE A 81 -3.62 -31.36 -4.76
C ILE A 81 -2.28 -30.66 -5.06
N GLY A 82 -1.88 -29.74 -4.18
CA GLY A 82 -0.64 -28.96 -4.32
C GLY A 82 -0.79 -27.71 -5.18
N THR A 83 -2.03 -27.30 -5.49
CA THR A 83 -2.30 -26.10 -6.30
C THR A 83 -2.45 -24.86 -5.43
N LEU A 84 -3.00 -25.00 -4.22
CA LEU A 84 -3.45 -23.90 -3.38
C LEU A 84 -2.50 -23.68 -2.20
N LYS A 85 -2.26 -22.41 -1.88
CA LYS A 85 -1.58 -21.96 -0.66
C LYS A 85 -2.37 -20.82 -0.03
N ALA A 86 -2.33 -20.71 1.29
CA ALA A 86 -2.84 -19.53 1.98
C ALA A 86 -2.06 -18.28 1.52
N GLY A 87 -2.75 -17.15 1.44
CA GLY A 87 -2.19 -15.91 0.90
C GLY A 87 -2.26 -15.78 -0.62
N MET A 88 -2.53 -16.84 -1.37
CA MET A 88 -2.80 -16.72 -2.82
C MET A 88 -4.11 -15.98 -3.09
N TYR A 89 -4.21 -15.36 -4.27
CA TYR A 89 -5.46 -14.76 -4.73
C TYR A 89 -6.13 -15.59 -5.83
N ILE A 90 -7.45 -15.62 -5.81
CA ILE A 90 -8.30 -16.12 -6.90
C ILE A 90 -9.08 -14.93 -7.46
N PHE A 91 -8.98 -14.70 -8.77
CA PHE A 91 -9.85 -13.76 -9.47
C PHE A 91 -11.01 -14.53 -10.09
N TYR A 92 -12.21 -14.24 -9.60
CA TYR A 92 -13.45 -14.94 -9.97
C TYR A 92 -14.64 -13.99 -9.83
N GLU A 93 -15.56 -14.02 -10.79
CA GLU A 93 -16.71 -13.10 -10.87
C GLU A 93 -16.32 -11.61 -10.84
N ASN A 94 -15.22 -11.27 -11.53
CA ASN A 94 -14.66 -9.91 -11.60
C ASN A 94 -14.23 -9.30 -10.25
N VAL A 95 -14.01 -10.15 -9.24
CA VAL A 95 -13.55 -9.73 -7.91
C VAL A 95 -12.40 -10.61 -7.43
N TYR A 96 -11.56 -10.05 -6.56
CA TYR A 96 -10.46 -10.79 -5.93
C TYR A 96 -10.96 -11.49 -4.67
N TRP A 97 -10.52 -12.73 -4.51
CA TRP A 97 -10.71 -13.55 -3.31
C TRP A 97 -9.34 -13.91 -2.75
N LEU A 98 -9.14 -13.74 -1.45
CA LEU A 98 -7.92 -14.15 -0.74
C LEU A 98 -8.12 -15.54 -0.16
N ILE A 99 -7.21 -16.48 -0.43
CA ILE A 99 -7.21 -17.80 0.22
C ILE A 99 -6.77 -17.60 1.67
N ASN A 100 -7.72 -17.74 2.60
CA ASN A 100 -7.47 -17.45 4.01
C ASN A 100 -7.40 -18.69 4.92
N GLY A 101 -7.89 -19.83 4.45
CA GLY A 101 -7.85 -21.08 5.19
C GLY A 101 -6.62 -21.91 4.86
N TYR A 102 -6.16 -22.72 5.81
CA TYR A 102 -5.16 -23.76 5.57
C TYR A 102 -5.65 -24.73 4.48
N PRO A 103 -4.94 -24.88 3.35
CA PRO A 103 -5.30 -25.85 2.32
C PRO A 103 -5.14 -27.27 2.84
N GLY A 104 -6.26 -28.00 2.97
CA GLY A 104 -6.29 -29.40 3.37
C GLY A 104 -6.61 -30.31 2.19
N ASN A 105 -6.16 -31.56 2.22
CA ASN A 105 -6.52 -32.55 1.20
C ASN A 105 -7.04 -33.83 1.84
N ASN A 106 -7.94 -34.51 1.13
CA ASN A 106 -8.49 -35.83 1.52
C ASN A 106 -7.93 -36.96 0.62
N GLY A 107 -6.85 -36.68 -0.11
CA GLY A 107 -6.26 -37.57 -1.11
C GLY A 107 -6.97 -37.59 -2.47
N ILE A 108 -8.12 -36.92 -2.62
CA ILE A 108 -8.85 -36.77 -3.89
C ILE A 108 -8.56 -35.38 -4.48
N TYR A 109 -8.80 -34.35 -3.66
CA TYR A 109 -8.63 -32.94 -4.01
C TYR A 109 -8.06 -32.18 -2.82
N GLU A 110 -7.61 -30.97 -3.09
CA GLU A 110 -7.27 -29.97 -2.07
C GLU A 110 -8.39 -28.95 -1.96
N LYS A 111 -8.77 -28.64 -0.73
CA LYS A 111 -9.81 -27.68 -0.38
C LYS A 111 -9.19 -26.54 0.42
N ALA A 112 -9.54 -25.32 0.06
CA ALA A 112 -9.25 -24.15 0.87
C ALA A 112 -10.48 -23.22 0.96
N THR A 113 -10.51 -22.42 2.02
CA THR A 113 -11.49 -21.33 2.17
C THR A 113 -10.89 -20.05 1.61
N MET A 114 -11.71 -19.29 0.89
CA MET A 114 -11.35 -17.98 0.37
C MET A 114 -12.37 -16.92 0.81
N ILE A 115 -11.89 -15.70 0.99
CA ILE A 115 -12.69 -14.56 1.45
C ILE A 115 -12.64 -13.43 0.44
N LEU A 116 -13.76 -12.73 0.27
CA LEU A 116 -13.87 -11.63 -0.70
C LEU A 116 -12.95 -10.46 -0.30
N CYS A 117 -12.21 -9.89 -1.25
CA CYS A 117 -11.50 -8.62 -1.07
C CYS A 117 -12.40 -7.46 -1.50
N GLN A 118 -12.78 -6.59 -0.56
CA GLN A 118 -13.77 -5.52 -0.81
C GLN A 118 -13.13 -4.21 -1.25
N TYR A 119 -11.84 -4.02 -0.99
CA TYR A 119 -11.15 -2.75 -1.23
C TYR A 119 -9.69 -2.98 -1.59
N ILE A 120 -9.14 -2.08 -2.40
CA ILE A 120 -7.71 -2.08 -2.78
C ILE A 120 -7.04 -1.02 -1.92
N LEU A 121 -6.08 -1.44 -1.11
CA LEU A 121 -5.24 -0.57 -0.30
C LEU A 121 -4.10 -0.05 -1.13
N ASN A 122 -3.79 1.24 -0.93
CA ASN A 122 -2.66 1.92 -1.53
C ASN A 122 -1.81 2.51 -0.40
N TRP A 123 -0.52 2.22 -0.40
CA TRP A 123 0.44 2.81 0.52
C TRP A 123 1.81 2.93 -0.15
N GLN A 124 2.73 3.60 0.55
CA GLN A 124 4.11 3.73 0.14
C GLN A 124 4.99 2.98 1.15
N ASP A 125 5.90 2.15 0.66
CA ASP A 125 6.91 1.50 1.50
C ASP A 125 7.97 2.51 1.97
N ASP A 126 9.09 2.04 2.52
CA ASP A 126 10.20 2.90 2.98
C ASP A 126 11.17 3.28 1.84
N THR A 127 11.01 2.72 0.65
CA THR A 127 11.81 3.02 -0.56
C THR A 127 11.16 4.07 -1.45
N GLY A 128 9.92 4.45 -1.14
CA GLY A 128 9.11 5.34 -1.95
C GLY A 128 8.27 4.60 -2.99
N LYS A 129 8.32 3.26 -3.03
CA LYS A 129 7.52 2.46 -3.96
C LYS A 129 6.07 2.45 -3.50
N ILE A 130 5.18 2.78 -4.43
CA ILE A 130 3.73 2.71 -4.23
C ILE A 130 3.30 1.27 -4.41
N ILE A 131 2.62 0.73 -3.41
CA ILE A 131 2.11 -0.64 -3.37
C ILE A 131 0.58 -0.59 -3.40
N GLU A 132 -0.02 -1.43 -4.25
CA GLU A 132 -1.47 -1.60 -4.35
C GLU A 132 -1.86 -3.06 -4.07
N ARG A 133 -2.67 -3.31 -3.03
CA ARG A 133 -3.08 -4.68 -2.65
C ARG A 133 -4.58 -4.82 -2.40
N PRO A 134 -5.26 -5.79 -3.05
CA PRO A 134 -6.62 -6.18 -2.69
C PRO A 134 -6.65 -6.76 -1.28
N ALA A 135 -7.46 -6.20 -0.39
CA ALA A 135 -7.54 -6.63 0.99
C ALA A 135 -8.96 -7.02 1.39
N ASN A 136 -9.05 -7.97 2.33
CA ASN A 136 -10.31 -8.29 3.00
C ASN A 136 -10.47 -7.39 4.22
N PHE A 137 -11.70 -6.92 4.44
CA PHE A 137 -12.08 -6.08 5.56
C PHE A 137 -13.19 -6.72 6.37
N THR A 138 -12.97 -6.80 7.68
CA THR A 138 -13.99 -7.18 8.67
C THR A 138 -14.11 -6.09 9.72
N SER A 139 -15.33 -5.70 10.10
CA SER A 139 -15.50 -4.72 11.18
C SER A 139 -15.13 -5.32 12.53
N ALA A 140 -14.24 -4.66 13.27
CA ALA A 140 -13.83 -5.07 14.62
C ALA A 140 -14.90 -4.76 15.69
N ALA A 141 -15.83 -3.85 15.40
CA ALA A 141 -16.87 -3.39 16.35
C ALA A 141 -18.02 -4.38 16.59
N LYS A 142 -17.99 -5.58 15.99
CA LYS A 142 -19.02 -6.61 16.23
C LYS A 142 -19.06 -7.13 17.68
N TYR A 143 -18.07 -6.77 18.49
CA TYR A 143 -17.97 -7.18 19.90
C TYR A 143 -17.87 -6.01 20.89
N ASP A 144 -18.00 -4.76 20.42
CA ASP A 144 -17.91 -3.60 21.31
C ASP A 144 -19.26 -3.44 22.06
N THR A 145 -19.37 -4.12 23.20
CA THR A 145 -20.53 -4.00 24.09
C THR A 145 -20.59 -2.56 24.59
N GLY A 146 -21.58 -1.82 24.10
CA GLY A 146 -21.86 -0.45 24.52
C GLY A 146 -22.19 -0.37 26.01
N THR A 147 -21.16 -0.16 26.84
CA THR A 147 -21.28 0.49 28.15
C THR A 147 -19.90 0.95 28.60
N SER A 148 -19.62 2.25 28.49
CA SER A 148 -18.62 2.92 29.30
C SER A 148 -19.21 4.27 29.71
N GLY A 149 -19.18 4.53 31.02
CA GLY A 149 -19.99 5.54 31.68
C GLY A 149 -19.59 6.98 31.36
N ASN A 150 -20.62 7.82 31.28
CA ASN A 150 -20.63 9.23 31.65
C ASN A 150 -19.57 10.19 31.10
N GLN A 151 -19.09 9.96 29.87
CA GLN A 151 -18.59 11.04 29.01
C GLN A 151 -19.10 10.83 27.59
N TYR A 152 -19.66 11.87 26.99
CA TYR A 152 -20.04 11.88 25.58
C TYR A 152 -18.78 11.76 24.72
N ILE A 153 -18.34 10.53 24.47
CA ILE A 153 -17.44 10.20 23.37
C ILE A 153 -18.23 9.27 22.47
N THR A 154 -18.99 9.85 21.55
CA THR A 154 -19.48 9.10 20.39
C THR A 154 -18.31 8.91 19.42
N LEU A 155 -17.30 8.15 19.83
CA LEU A 155 -16.39 7.52 18.88
C LEU A 155 -17.21 6.43 18.21
N THR A 156 -17.70 6.71 17.01
CA THR A 156 -18.15 5.63 16.13
C THR A 156 -16.91 4.80 15.81
N SER A 157 -16.67 3.76 16.60
CA SER A 157 -15.55 2.82 16.53
C SER A 157 -15.59 2.06 15.20
N ASN A 158 -15.34 2.72 14.07
CA ASN A 158 -15.24 2.08 12.77
C ASN A 158 -13.85 1.44 12.59
N ASN A 159 -13.44 0.61 13.55
CA ASN A 159 -12.19 -0.12 13.45
C ASN A 159 -12.38 -1.33 12.52
N PHE A 160 -11.39 -1.60 11.68
CA PHE A 160 -11.40 -2.73 10.77
C PHE A 160 -10.26 -3.70 11.09
N THR A 161 -10.54 -4.98 10.98
CA THR A 161 -9.54 -6.02 10.78
C THR A 161 -9.32 -6.15 9.28
N ILE A 162 -8.06 -6.10 8.86
CA ILE A 162 -7.63 -6.18 7.47
C ILE A 162 -6.78 -7.45 7.29
N LEU A 163 -7.09 -8.25 6.28
CA LEU A 163 -6.28 -9.42 5.92
C LEU A 163 -5.63 -9.23 4.56
N LEU A 164 -4.32 -9.50 4.50
CA LEU A 164 -3.46 -9.46 3.32
C LEU A 164 -2.58 -10.72 3.27
N PRO A 165 -2.06 -11.11 2.10
CA PRO A 165 -1.08 -12.18 2.01
C PRO A 165 0.16 -11.90 2.87
N ASP A 166 0.82 -12.98 3.29
CA ASP A 166 2.18 -12.89 3.83
C ASP A 166 3.17 -12.81 2.66
N ASP A 167 3.63 -11.59 2.40
CA ASP A 167 4.64 -11.24 1.40
C ASP A 167 5.42 -10.00 1.85
N ASP A 168 6.60 -9.79 1.26
CA ASP A 168 7.53 -8.73 1.65
C ASP A 168 6.92 -7.33 1.53
N GLU A 169 6.04 -7.09 0.55
CA GLU A 169 5.39 -5.80 0.37
C GLU A 169 4.29 -5.58 1.41
N SER A 170 3.44 -6.58 1.63
CA SER A 170 2.35 -6.56 2.60
C SER A 170 2.89 -6.35 4.04
N ALA A 171 4.09 -6.85 4.34
CA ALA A 171 4.75 -6.60 5.63
C ALA A 171 5.09 -5.11 5.87
N THR A 172 5.30 -4.32 4.82
CA THR A 172 5.62 -2.88 4.93
C THR A 172 4.44 -2.01 5.35
N LEU A 173 3.23 -2.57 5.39
CA LEU A 173 2.01 -1.85 5.76
C LEU A 173 1.95 -1.51 7.26
N ASP A 174 2.69 -2.22 8.11
CA ASP A 174 2.66 -1.98 9.55
C ASP A 174 3.06 -0.54 9.89
N ASN A 175 2.37 0.07 10.85
CA ASN A 175 2.50 1.46 11.28
C ASN A 175 2.24 2.53 10.21
N LYS A 176 1.80 2.17 8.99
CA LYS A 176 1.46 3.12 7.93
C LYS A 176 0.06 3.71 8.13
N ARG A 177 -0.18 4.88 7.54
CA ARG A 177 -1.52 5.47 7.39
C ARG A 177 -2.03 5.18 5.99
N VAL A 178 -3.33 4.91 5.85
CA VAL A 178 -3.97 4.61 4.56
C VAL A 178 -5.35 5.24 4.45
N PHE A 179 -5.75 5.54 3.21
CA PHE A 179 -7.11 5.97 2.90
C PHE A 179 -8.04 4.76 2.74
N ILE A 180 -9.09 4.69 3.56
CA ILE A 180 -10.18 3.73 3.41
C ILE A 180 -11.47 4.51 3.21
N ASP A 181 -11.71 4.93 1.97
CA ASP A 181 -12.87 5.72 1.60
C ASP A 181 -13.49 5.24 0.28
N ARG A 182 -14.82 5.27 0.20
CA ARG A 182 -15.53 5.00 -1.05
C ARG A 182 -15.45 6.18 -2.00
N ASN A 183 -15.25 7.40 -1.47
CA ASN A 183 -15.06 8.58 -2.31
C ASN A 183 -13.67 8.54 -2.94
N LYS A 184 -13.66 8.30 -4.25
CA LYS A 184 -12.47 8.15 -5.07
C LYS A 184 -11.82 9.48 -5.44
N ASP A 185 -12.59 10.56 -5.55
CA ASP A 185 -12.11 11.85 -6.06
C ASP A 185 -11.58 12.75 -4.93
N ASN A 186 -12.10 12.54 -3.71
CA ASN A 186 -11.67 13.29 -2.53
C ASN A 186 -11.82 12.42 -1.28
N PRO A 187 -10.93 11.43 -1.06
CA PRO A 187 -10.98 10.59 0.13
C PRO A 187 -10.65 11.41 1.37
N ARG A 188 -11.42 11.24 2.44
CA ARG A 188 -11.22 11.95 3.71
C ARG A 188 -11.03 11.04 4.91
N LYS A 189 -11.32 9.75 4.74
CA LYS A 189 -11.25 8.76 5.82
C LYS A 189 -9.87 8.12 5.83
N VAL A 190 -9.07 8.52 6.81
CA VAL A 190 -7.72 7.99 7.07
C VAL A 190 -7.76 7.02 8.24
N PHE A 191 -6.97 5.97 8.14
CA PHE A 191 -6.79 4.98 9.20
C PHE A 191 -5.29 4.73 9.40
N LYS A 192 -4.88 4.58 10.65
CA LYS A 192 -3.56 4.10 11.02
C LYS A 192 -3.61 2.59 11.16
N ILE A 193 -2.67 1.92 10.51
CA ILE A 193 -2.54 0.47 10.56
C ILE A 193 -1.61 0.08 11.69
N SER A 194 -1.96 -0.99 12.40
CA SER A 194 -1.11 -1.68 13.36
C SER A 194 -1.19 -3.18 13.12
N ARG A 195 -0.05 -3.87 13.21
CA ARG A 195 -0.01 -5.32 13.13
C ARG A 195 -0.66 -5.94 14.35
N SER A 196 -1.58 -6.87 14.13
CA SER A 196 -2.39 -7.46 15.19
C SER A 196 -1.93 -8.84 15.62
N ASP A 197 -1.37 -9.62 14.69
CA ASP A 197 -0.92 -10.98 14.95
C ASP A 197 0.11 -11.43 13.90
N ASP A 198 1.13 -12.14 14.36
CA ASP A 198 2.28 -12.59 13.56
C ASP A 198 2.41 -14.12 13.56
N VAL A 199 1.43 -14.86 14.10
CA VAL A 199 1.57 -16.29 14.42
C VAL A 199 0.38 -17.12 13.92
N LEU A 200 -0.86 -16.68 14.15
CA LEU A 200 -2.08 -17.48 13.96
C LEU A 200 -2.32 -17.91 12.51
N PHE A 201 -1.91 -17.07 11.55
CA PHE A 201 -2.16 -17.27 10.12
C PHE A 201 -0.90 -17.61 9.32
N LEU A 202 0.18 -18.00 9.99
CA LEU A 202 1.38 -18.54 9.35
C LEU A 202 1.30 -20.07 9.31
N TYR A 203 1.18 -20.64 8.10
CA TYR A 203 1.12 -22.09 7.90
C TYR A 203 2.44 -22.69 7.38
N GLY A 204 3.51 -21.87 7.35
CA GLY A 204 4.85 -22.24 6.89
C GLY A 204 5.01 -22.22 5.36
N GLU A 205 6.25 -22.29 4.88
CA GLU A 205 6.61 -22.10 3.46
C GLU A 205 5.81 -22.98 2.47
N LYS A 206 5.47 -24.20 2.91
CA LYS A 206 4.72 -25.15 2.07
C LYS A 206 3.27 -24.72 1.86
N HIS A 207 2.65 -24.12 2.87
CA HIS A 207 1.21 -23.82 2.90
C HIS A 207 0.89 -22.33 2.85
N GLY A 208 1.90 -21.45 2.92
CA GLY A 208 1.75 -20.00 2.84
C GLY A 208 1.34 -19.34 4.15
N GLY A 209 0.91 -18.08 4.07
CA GLY A 209 0.58 -17.27 5.22
C GLY A 209 -0.25 -16.04 4.87
N ILE A 210 -0.80 -15.41 5.90
CA ILE A 210 -1.63 -14.19 5.81
C ILE A 210 -1.22 -13.28 6.96
N LEU A 211 -1.20 -11.98 6.70
CA LEU A 211 -1.01 -10.94 7.70
C LEU A 211 -2.35 -10.38 8.14
N SER A 212 -2.52 -10.23 9.46
CA SER A 212 -3.68 -9.61 10.07
C SER A 212 -3.32 -8.26 10.68
N PHE A 213 -4.03 -7.23 10.25
CA PHE A 213 -3.85 -5.87 10.71
C PHE A 213 -5.12 -5.31 11.35
N ILE A 214 -4.95 -4.37 12.27
CA ILE A 214 -6.02 -3.53 12.81
C ILE A 214 -5.86 -2.13 12.22
N ALA A 215 -6.95 -1.59 11.71
CA ALA A 215 -7.05 -0.22 11.23
C ALA A 215 -7.87 0.61 12.22
N ASP A 216 -7.19 1.55 12.86
CA ASP A 216 -7.78 2.52 13.78
C ASP A 216 -7.98 3.85 13.06
N LYS A 217 -9.10 4.54 13.33
CA LYS A 217 -9.38 5.82 12.69
C LYS A 217 -8.29 6.84 13.03
N ALA A 218 -7.79 7.54 12.02
CA ALA A 218 -6.81 8.62 12.15
C ALA A 218 -7.35 9.92 11.51
N GLU A 219 -6.74 11.04 11.87
CA GLU A 219 -7.04 12.34 11.25
C GLU A 219 -6.33 12.48 9.90
N LEU A 220 -6.89 13.30 9.02
CA LEU A 220 -6.29 13.66 7.73
C LEU A 220 -5.27 14.79 7.93
N ASP A 221 -4.05 14.60 7.42
CA ASP A 221 -2.99 15.60 7.46
C ASP A 221 -2.73 16.12 6.04
N MET A 222 -3.25 17.30 5.71
CA MET A 222 -3.11 17.90 4.38
C MET A 222 -1.68 18.35 4.04
N MET A 223 -0.73 18.34 4.99
CA MET A 223 0.67 18.65 4.70
C MET A 223 1.43 17.46 4.13
N LYS A 224 1.03 16.24 4.50
CA LYS A 224 1.73 14.99 4.13
C LYS A 224 0.88 14.03 3.32
N ASP A 225 -0.43 14.04 3.54
CA ASP A 225 -1.36 13.20 2.81
C ASP A 225 -1.70 13.85 1.46
N ARG A 226 -1.81 13.01 0.45
CA ARG A 226 -2.13 13.38 -0.92
C ARG A 226 -3.43 12.70 -1.36
N PRO A 227 -4.61 13.29 -1.06
CA PRO A 227 -5.90 12.74 -1.43
C PRO A 227 -6.07 12.55 -2.94
N ASP A 228 -5.39 13.37 -3.75
CA ASP A 228 -5.42 13.34 -5.22
C ASP A 228 -4.87 12.03 -5.80
N ILE A 229 -3.86 11.45 -5.15
CA ILE A 229 -3.28 10.14 -5.51
C ILE A 229 -3.64 9.03 -4.51
N ARG A 230 -4.47 9.35 -3.50
CA ARG A 230 -4.91 8.46 -2.40
C ARG A 230 -3.77 7.83 -1.59
N LEU A 231 -2.72 8.60 -1.30
CA LEU A 231 -1.61 8.16 -0.45
C LEU A 231 -1.52 9.03 0.79
N CYS A 232 -1.49 8.40 1.97
CA CYS A 232 -1.14 9.09 3.20
C CYS A 232 0.38 9.14 3.36
N ASP A 233 0.88 10.13 4.09
CA ASP A 233 2.31 10.29 4.38
C ASP A 233 3.22 10.18 3.14
N TYR A 234 2.77 10.72 2.00
CA TYR A 234 3.47 10.59 0.73
C TYR A 234 4.77 11.41 0.75
N TYR A 235 5.84 10.78 0.28
CA TYR A 235 7.11 11.44 -0.01
C TYR A 235 7.58 11.06 -1.42
N SER A 236 8.38 11.90 -2.08
CA SER A 236 8.79 11.60 -3.45
C SER A 236 9.85 10.48 -3.44
N PRO A 237 9.87 9.53 -4.38
CA PRO A 237 10.96 8.54 -4.50
C PRO A 237 12.34 9.17 -4.77
N THR A 238 12.40 10.45 -5.11
CA THR A 238 13.65 11.24 -5.17
C THR A 238 14.19 11.61 -3.77
N ASP A 239 13.41 11.31 -2.72
CA ASP A 239 13.73 11.46 -1.30
C ASP A 239 14.09 10.11 -0.65
N ALA A 240 14.24 9.02 -1.43
CA ALA A 240 14.70 7.75 -0.90
C ALA A 240 16.15 7.91 -0.36
N PRO A 241 16.43 7.49 0.88
CA PRO A 241 17.76 7.61 1.46
C PRO A 241 18.70 6.72 0.66
N ILE A 242 19.68 7.34 0.01
CA ILE A 242 20.86 6.63 -0.50
C ILE A 242 21.45 5.88 0.72
N PRO A 243 21.77 4.57 0.60
CA PRO A 243 22.38 3.83 1.70
C PRO A 243 23.60 4.60 2.24
N PRO A 244 23.89 4.54 3.55
CA PRO A 244 24.80 5.48 4.21
C PRO A 244 26.21 5.36 3.64
N SER A 245 26.49 6.16 2.62
CA SER A 245 27.83 6.62 2.31
C SER A 245 28.11 7.72 3.32
N GLY A 246 29.18 7.53 4.09
CA GLY A 246 29.44 8.26 5.33
C GLY A 246 29.22 9.77 5.28
N ASP A 247 28.72 10.26 6.42
CA ASP A 247 28.74 11.65 6.87
C ASP A 247 28.12 12.71 5.94
N GLU A 248 26.78 12.70 5.84
CA GLU A 248 26.05 13.94 5.52
C GLU A 248 25.08 14.28 6.66
N THR A 249 25.44 15.32 7.41
CA THR A 249 24.57 15.88 8.45
C THR A 249 23.40 16.60 7.78
N PRO A 250 22.14 16.33 8.20
CA PRO A 250 20.99 16.94 7.56
C PRO A 250 21.00 18.46 7.77
N VAL A 251 20.97 19.20 6.65
CA VAL A 251 20.82 20.66 6.63
C VAL A 251 19.43 21.02 7.15
N LEU A 252 19.34 21.71 8.30
CA LEU A 252 18.07 22.08 8.91
C LEU A 252 17.64 23.53 8.60
N SER A 253 18.58 24.39 8.19
CA SER A 253 18.30 25.80 7.93
C SER A 253 19.23 26.39 6.88
N ALA A 254 18.67 27.21 5.99
CA ALA A 254 19.40 27.95 4.95
C ALA A 254 19.20 29.46 5.17
N PHE A 255 20.26 30.25 4.98
CA PHE A 255 20.24 31.69 5.15
C PHE A 255 20.85 32.40 3.94
N ILE A 256 20.29 33.55 3.58
CA ILE A 256 20.80 34.43 2.53
C ILE A 256 21.42 35.67 3.19
N SER A 257 22.75 35.80 3.08
CA SER A 257 23.50 36.93 3.66
C SER A 257 23.92 37.92 2.57
N GLY A 258 23.49 39.18 2.71
CA GLY A 258 23.77 40.25 1.73
C GLY A 258 22.89 41.49 1.89
N GLY A 259 21.96 41.48 2.85
CA GLY A 259 21.01 42.56 3.11
C GLY A 259 19.83 42.56 2.12
N ASN A 260 18.94 43.53 2.27
CA ASN A 260 17.68 43.65 1.55
C ASN A 260 17.67 44.81 0.53
N THR A 261 18.83 45.33 0.14
CA THR A 261 18.93 46.48 -0.78
C THR A 261 19.99 46.28 -1.87
N LEU A 262 19.67 46.70 -3.09
CA LEU A 262 20.56 46.76 -4.25
C LEU A 262 20.60 48.19 -4.80
N ARG A 263 21.80 48.77 -4.99
CA ARG A 263 21.92 50.11 -5.62
C ARG A 263 21.86 49.96 -7.14
N CYS A 264 20.99 50.74 -7.79
CA CYS A 264 20.92 50.79 -9.25
C CYS A 264 22.31 51.12 -9.84
N GLY A 265 22.68 50.43 -10.92
CA GLY A 265 23.97 50.58 -11.60
C GLY A 265 25.17 49.89 -10.93
N ARG A 266 25.00 49.27 -9.75
CA ARG A 266 26.08 48.56 -9.04
C ARG A 266 25.77 47.09 -8.85
N SER A 267 26.78 46.25 -9.03
CA SER A 267 26.70 44.83 -8.68
C SER A 267 26.83 44.65 -7.16
N LYS A 268 25.99 43.80 -6.57
CA LYS A 268 26.11 43.38 -5.16
C LYS A 268 26.04 41.86 -5.07
N THR A 269 26.71 41.30 -4.07
CA THR A 269 26.82 39.85 -3.88
C THR A 269 26.04 39.40 -2.64
N TRP A 270 25.26 38.32 -2.80
CA TRP A 270 24.63 37.57 -1.72
C TRP A 270 25.30 36.20 -1.59
N THR A 271 25.34 35.68 -0.37
CA THR A 271 25.96 34.39 -0.02
C THR A 271 24.93 33.50 0.66
N ALA A 272 24.85 32.24 0.24
CA ALA A 272 24.08 31.21 0.91
C ALA A 272 24.90 30.54 2.02
N THR A 273 24.32 30.38 3.20
CA THR A 273 24.90 29.59 4.30
C THR A 273 23.89 28.56 4.80
N PHE A 274 24.38 27.36 5.10
CA PHE A 274 23.57 26.21 5.51
C PHE A 274 24.04 25.72 6.88
N LYS A 275 23.12 25.36 7.78
CA LYS A 275 23.46 24.89 9.14
C LYS A 275 22.77 23.59 9.52
N ASN A 276 23.49 22.71 10.24
CA ASN A 276 22.97 21.46 10.82
C ASN A 276 22.21 21.69 12.14
N LYS A 277 21.74 20.60 12.78
CA LYS A 277 21.03 20.65 14.08
C LYS A 277 21.86 21.25 15.22
N ASP A 278 23.18 21.16 15.12
CA ASP A 278 24.13 21.62 16.14
C ASP A 278 24.61 23.06 15.88
N GLY A 279 24.12 23.70 14.79
CA GLY A 279 24.43 25.07 14.42
C GLY A 279 25.73 25.26 13.65
N GLU A 280 26.38 24.17 13.24
CA GLU A 280 27.61 24.18 12.43
C GLU A 280 27.31 24.44 10.95
N GLU A 281 28.22 25.14 10.27
CA GLU A 281 28.09 25.46 8.85
C GLU A 281 28.40 24.24 7.97
N ILE A 282 27.47 23.92 7.07
CA ILE A 282 27.60 22.86 6.08
C ILE A 282 28.09 23.49 4.78
N THR A 283 29.28 23.09 4.32
CA THR A 283 29.91 23.65 3.12
C THR A 283 29.62 22.85 1.86
N ASP A 284 29.19 21.60 1.98
CA ASP A 284 28.88 20.71 0.85
C ASP A 284 27.35 20.56 0.72
N CYS A 285 26.73 21.48 -0.02
CA CYS A 285 25.29 21.52 -0.21
C CYS A 285 24.97 21.73 -1.69
N ILE A 286 24.13 20.87 -2.25
CA ILE A 286 23.64 21.01 -3.63
C ILE A 286 22.37 21.87 -3.59
N PHE A 287 22.43 23.08 -4.16
CA PHE A 287 21.29 24.01 -4.22
C PHE A 287 21.32 24.86 -5.51
N LYS A 288 20.22 25.56 -5.78
CA LYS A 288 20.07 26.49 -6.90
C LYS A 288 19.57 27.85 -6.42
N TRP A 289 20.09 28.92 -7.01
CA TRP A 289 19.52 30.25 -6.85
C TRP A 289 18.30 30.42 -7.77
N ASN A 290 17.25 31.05 -7.24
CA ASN A 290 16.06 31.40 -7.98
C ASN A 290 15.77 32.89 -7.77
N VAL A 291 15.78 33.68 -8.84
CA VAL A 291 15.50 35.12 -8.80
C VAL A 291 14.14 35.35 -9.45
N LEU A 292 13.20 35.96 -8.72
CA LEU A 292 11.86 36.27 -9.21
C LEU A 292 11.66 37.78 -9.18
N GLY A 293 11.50 38.38 -10.34
CA GLY A 293 11.18 39.80 -10.51
C GLY A 293 10.53 40.06 -11.86
N ASP A 294 9.77 41.15 -11.95
CA ASP A 294 9.02 41.52 -13.15
C ASP A 294 9.86 42.25 -14.21
N PHE A 295 11.18 42.28 -14.02
CA PHE A 295 12.14 43.01 -14.82
C PHE A 295 13.47 42.26 -14.94
N ASN A 296 14.31 42.69 -15.87
CA ASN A 296 15.57 42.02 -16.16
C ASN A 296 16.62 42.30 -15.07
N ILE A 297 17.18 41.23 -14.49
CA ILE A 297 18.22 41.28 -13.46
C ILE A 297 19.42 40.51 -13.97
N THR A 298 20.57 41.17 -14.07
CA THR A 298 21.82 40.49 -14.46
C THR A 298 22.32 39.67 -13.28
N GLN A 299 22.55 38.38 -13.49
CA GLN A 299 22.99 37.43 -12.45
C GLN A 299 24.28 36.70 -12.85
N THR A 300 25.23 36.64 -11.91
CA THR A 300 26.47 35.88 -12.03
C THR A 300 26.61 34.98 -10.80
N ILE A 301 26.65 33.66 -11.00
CA ILE A 301 26.73 32.68 -9.91
C ILE A 301 28.15 32.12 -9.82
N SER A 302 28.69 32.07 -8.61
CA SER A 302 30.00 31.48 -8.30
C SER A 302 29.91 30.70 -6.98
N ASP A 303 29.88 29.37 -7.05
CA ASP A 303 29.61 28.47 -5.92
C ASP A 303 28.40 28.93 -5.09
N ASN A 304 28.63 29.27 -3.82
CA ASN A 304 27.61 29.65 -2.87
C ASN A 304 27.23 31.13 -2.90
N LYS A 305 27.73 31.87 -3.90
CA LYS A 305 27.51 33.30 -4.06
C LYS A 305 26.77 33.60 -5.36
N ILE A 306 25.87 34.57 -5.28
CA ILE A 306 25.21 35.15 -6.44
C ILE A 306 25.43 36.66 -6.44
N GLN A 307 25.91 37.18 -7.56
CA GLN A 307 26.05 38.60 -7.80
C GLN A 307 24.90 39.07 -8.69
N LEU A 308 24.18 40.10 -8.25
CA LEU A 308 23.05 40.68 -8.97
C LEU A 308 23.32 42.14 -9.32
N ARG A 309 22.84 42.58 -10.47
CA ARG A 309 22.91 43.96 -10.96
C ARG A 309 21.66 44.35 -11.74
N VAL A 310 21.16 45.55 -11.48
CA VAL A 310 20.07 46.20 -12.22
C VAL A 310 20.57 47.57 -12.66
N ASP A 311 20.47 47.87 -13.96
CA ASP A 311 20.98 49.11 -14.57
C ASP A 311 19.87 50.10 -14.96
N ASP A 312 18.62 49.66 -15.00
CA ASP A 312 17.50 50.50 -15.42
C ASP A 312 16.92 51.26 -14.21
N GLU A 313 17.06 52.59 -14.26
CA GLU A 313 16.61 53.53 -13.22
C GLU A 313 15.09 53.55 -13.04
N ASN A 314 14.30 53.07 -14.00
CA ASN A 314 12.84 52.98 -13.87
C ASN A 314 12.41 52.01 -12.75
N TYR A 315 13.29 51.10 -12.33
CA TYR A 315 13.02 50.13 -11.28
C TYR A 315 13.48 50.58 -9.89
N ILE A 316 13.92 51.84 -9.72
CA ILE A 316 14.21 52.39 -8.40
C ILE A 316 12.94 52.36 -7.53
N SER A 317 13.07 51.91 -6.29
CA SER A 317 11.97 51.60 -5.34
C SER A 317 11.17 50.33 -5.65
N SER A 318 11.48 49.60 -6.73
CA SER A 318 10.90 48.27 -6.98
C SER A 318 11.64 47.18 -6.19
N SER A 319 10.95 46.07 -5.89
CA SER A 319 11.53 44.91 -5.22
C SER A 319 11.48 43.64 -6.07
N PHE A 320 12.37 42.70 -5.75
CA PHE A 320 12.39 41.36 -6.33
C PHE A 320 12.77 40.33 -5.25
N LEU A 321 12.43 39.07 -5.47
CA LEU A 321 12.71 37.99 -4.52
C LEU A 321 13.94 37.21 -4.95
N LEU A 322 14.87 37.03 -4.00
CA LEU A 322 15.99 36.11 -4.12
C LEU A 322 15.72 34.88 -3.25
N GLN A 323 15.72 33.71 -3.86
CA GLN A 323 15.38 32.45 -3.21
C GLN A 323 16.48 31.41 -3.38
N ILE A 324 16.63 30.55 -2.38
CA ILE A 324 17.43 29.32 -2.47
C ILE A 324 16.45 28.16 -2.67
N LYS A 325 16.67 27.38 -3.72
CA LYS A 325 15.93 26.15 -4.00
C LYS A 325 16.82 24.92 -3.77
N MET A 326 16.32 23.98 -2.98
CA MET A 326 16.90 22.64 -2.83
C MET A 326 15.85 21.64 -3.29
N GLN A 327 16.16 20.81 -4.29
CA GLN A 327 15.23 19.84 -4.88
C GLN A 327 13.85 20.46 -5.23
N ASP A 328 13.87 21.68 -5.80
CA ASP A 328 12.70 22.50 -6.16
C ASP A 328 11.83 23.03 -5.02
N ILE A 329 12.21 22.84 -3.75
CA ILE A 329 11.61 23.46 -2.57
C ILE A 329 12.34 24.77 -2.25
N ILE A 330 11.59 25.84 -1.96
CA ILE A 330 12.16 27.10 -1.48
C ILE A 330 12.52 26.94 0.00
N VAL A 331 13.82 27.00 0.32
CA VAL A 331 14.33 26.80 1.69
C VAL A 331 14.75 28.10 2.38
N ALA A 332 14.98 29.17 1.60
CA ALA A 332 15.21 30.51 2.10
C ALA A 332 14.77 31.54 1.05
N GLU A 333 14.24 32.66 1.51
CA GLU A 333 13.88 33.79 0.66
C GLU A 333 14.34 35.12 1.28
N ASN A 334 14.65 36.08 0.41
CA ASN A 334 15.01 37.43 0.80
C ASN A 334 14.48 38.42 -0.24
N GLU A 335 13.64 39.35 0.20
CA GLU A 335 13.16 40.44 -0.63
C GLU A 335 14.20 41.55 -0.72
N ILE A 336 14.55 41.96 -1.95
CA ILE A 336 15.58 42.96 -2.21
C ILE A 336 14.94 44.16 -2.90
N THR A 337 15.05 45.34 -2.28
CA THR A 337 14.59 46.62 -2.83
C THR A 337 15.70 47.32 -3.59
N ILE A 338 15.40 47.86 -4.77
CA ILE A 338 16.31 48.68 -5.55
C ILE A 338 16.29 50.11 -5.01
N ILE A 339 17.46 50.68 -4.73
CA ILE A 339 17.63 52.04 -4.24
C ILE A 339 18.48 52.86 -5.21
N GLU A 340 18.38 54.20 -5.12
CA GLU A 340 19.17 55.12 -5.94
C GLU A 340 20.68 54.82 -5.88
N GLY A 341 21.32 54.89 -7.04
CA GLY A 341 22.77 54.78 -7.17
C GLY A 341 23.44 56.15 -6.97
N PHE A 342 24.26 56.28 -5.92
CA PHE A 342 25.31 57.31 -5.83
C PHE A 342 26.66 56.67 -6.08
#